data_AF-A0AA88HFF8-F1
#
_entry.id   AF-A0AA88HFF8-F1
#
_cell.length_a   1.000
_cell.length_b   1.000
_cell.length_c   1.000
_cell.angle_alpha   90.00
_cell.angle_beta   90.00
_cell.angle_gamma   90.00
#
_symmetry.space_group_name_H-M   'P 1'
#
loop_
_entity.id
_entity.type
_entity.pdbx_description
1 polymer ?
#
loop_
_entity_poly.entity_id
_entity_poly.type
_entity_poly.pdbx_seq_one_letter_code
_entity_poly.pdbx_strand_id
1 'polypeptide(L)'
;MDLLRLCFVSPIDRARRIADNLKDLATTEPPKPPPGVEYPLGGSQILIIDGSVREAACEAFYEIDGDMVNLATMVLDAVAQV
;
A
#
# COMPACT_ATOMS: atom_id res chain seq x y z
N MET A 1 7.55 -9.97 23.34
CA MET A 1 6.63 -9.76 22.19
C MET A 1 7.26 -8.63 21.40
N ASP A 2 8.12 -8.99 20.45
CA ASP A 2 8.87 -7.99 19.70
C ASP A 2 7.91 -7.22 18.80
N LEU A 3 7.91 -5.89 18.92
CA LEU A 3 7.08 -5.03 18.10
C LEU A 3 7.58 -5.11 16.66
N LEU A 4 6.84 -5.79 15.80
CA LEU A 4 7.17 -5.95 14.38
C LEU A 4 7.05 -4.57 13.68
N ARG A 5 8.19 -3.92 13.41
CA ARG A 5 8.24 -2.65 12.67
C ARG A 5 8.22 -2.93 11.17
N LEU A 6 7.04 -3.14 10.60
CA LEU A 6 6.85 -3.17 9.15
C LEU A 6 6.46 -1.78 8.66
N CYS A 7 7.19 -1.24 7.67
CA CYS A 7 6.72 -0.09 6.91
C CYS A 7 5.79 -0.60 5.80
N PHE A 8 4.56 -0.10 5.79
CA PHE A 8 3.56 -0.34 4.73
C PHE A 8 3.54 0.80 3.71
N VAL A 9 4.31 1.85 3.95
CA VAL A 9 4.35 3.05 3.10
C VAL A 9 5.57 2.97 2.21
N SER A 10 5.33 3.00 0.90
CA SER A 10 6.41 3.05 -0.09
C SER A 10 7.03 4.44 -0.17
N PRO A 11 8.36 4.55 -0.37
CA PRO A 11 9.01 5.85 -0.62
C PRO A 11 8.38 6.56 -1.83
N ILE A 12 8.29 7.89 -1.77
CA ILE A 12 7.57 8.70 -2.77
C ILE A 12 8.06 8.47 -4.20
N ASP A 13 9.37 8.32 -4.41
CA ASP A 13 9.93 8.09 -5.75
C ASP A 13 9.54 6.72 -6.31
N ARG A 14 9.39 5.71 -5.45
CA ARG A 14 8.91 4.39 -5.84
C ARG A 14 7.41 4.43 -6.13
N ALA A 15 6.63 5.07 -5.27
CA ALA A 15 5.19 5.22 -5.46
C ALA A 15 4.86 5.91 -6.81
N ARG A 16 5.61 6.95 -7.18
CA ARG A 16 5.51 7.61 -8.50
C ARG A 16 5.75 6.64 -9.64
N ARG A 17 6.83 5.85 -9.58
CA ARG A 17 7.13 4.84 -10.62
C ARG A 17 6.02 3.81 -10.73
N ILE A 18 5.47 3.33 -9.61
CA ILE A 18 4.33 2.39 -9.63
C ILE A 18 3.12 3.03 -10.31
N ALA A 19 2.79 4.27 -9.98
CA ALA A 19 1.67 5.01 -10.58
C ALA A 19 1.87 5.26 -12.09
N ASP A 20 3.09 5.57 -12.52
CA ASP A 20 3.41 5.77 -13.93
C ASP A 20 3.31 4.45 -14.72
N ASN A 21 3.79 3.33 -14.15
CA ASN A 21 3.62 2.00 -14.72
C ASN A 21 2.14 1.61 -14.86
N LEU A 22 1.28 1.99 -13.90
CA LEU A 22 -0.15 1.71 -13.96
C LEU A 22 -0.85 2.44 -15.13
N LYS A 23 -0.36 3.62 -15.49
CA LYS A 23 -0.91 4.45 -16.57
C LYS A 23 -0.43 4.01 -17.95
N ASP A 24 0.79 3.48 -18.04
CA ASP A 24 1.42 3.08 -19.29
C ASP A 24 1.89 1.62 -19.23
N LEU A 25 0.91 0.71 -19.21
CA LEU A 25 1.06 -0.76 -19.11
C LEU A 25 1.95 -1.39 -20.20
N ALA A 26 2.33 -0.63 -21.23
CA ALA A 26 3.03 -1.13 -22.42
C ALA A 26 4.55 -0.88 -22.44
N THR A 27 5.10 0.01 -21.60
CA THR A 27 6.46 0.55 -21.82
C THR A 27 7.44 0.37 -20.65
N THR A 28 6.96 0.05 -19.46
CA THR A 28 7.83 0.01 -18.26
C THR A 28 7.58 -1.27 -17.45
N GLU A 29 8.65 -1.97 -17.08
CA GLU A 29 8.53 -3.09 -16.13
C GLU A 29 8.26 -2.53 -14.72
N PRO A 30 7.30 -3.10 -13.97
CA PRO A 30 7.01 -2.64 -12.63
C PRO A 30 8.25 -2.83 -11.73
N PRO A 31 8.51 -1.89 -10.81
CA PRO A 31 9.68 -1.96 -9.96
C PRO A 31 9.57 -3.19 -9.03
N LYS A 32 10.64 -3.99 -8.96
CA LYS A 32 10.69 -5.22 -8.16
C LYS A 32 10.11 -4.97 -6.75
N PRO A 33 9.15 -5.80 -6.28
CA PRO A 33 8.53 -5.61 -4.97
C PRO A 33 9.57 -5.70 -3.85
N PRO A 34 9.29 -5.09 -2.68
CA PRO A 34 10.13 -5.26 -1.51
C PRO A 34 10.18 -6.75 -1.10
N PRO A 35 11.17 -7.17 -0.28
CA PRO A 35 11.22 -8.54 0.21
C PRO A 35 9.99 -8.86 1.07
N GLY A 36 9.61 -10.14 1.06
CA GLY A 36 8.63 -10.67 1.99
C GLY A 36 9.14 -10.63 3.43
N VAL A 37 8.21 -10.72 4.37
CA VAL A 37 8.51 -10.65 5.81
C VAL A 37 7.83 -11.77 6.57
N GLU A 38 8.52 -12.28 7.60
CA GLU A 38 7.99 -13.27 8.51
C GLU A 38 7.06 -12.61 9.53
N TYR A 39 5.84 -13.12 9.63
CA TYR A 39 4.81 -12.70 10.57
C TYR A 39 4.45 -13.87 11.50
N PRO A 40 4.75 -13.79 12.80
CA PRO A 40 4.40 -14.83 13.76
C PRO A 40 2.88 -14.94 13.92
N LEU A 41 2.32 -16.12 13.68
CA LEU A 41 0.91 -16.43 13.86
C LEU A 41 0.75 -17.46 15.00
N GLY A 42 0.05 -17.07 16.07
CA GLY A 42 -0.28 -17.99 17.18
C GLY A 42 0.94 -18.57 17.92
N GLY A 43 2.11 -17.93 17.85
CA GLY A 43 3.30 -18.27 18.65
C GLY A 43 4.14 -19.44 18.13
N SER A 44 3.62 -20.28 17.23
CA SER A 44 4.35 -21.41 16.64
C SER A 44 4.35 -21.44 15.12
N GLN A 45 3.47 -20.69 14.47
CA GLN A 45 3.40 -20.62 13.01
C GLN A 45 4.05 -19.33 12.52
N ILE A 46 4.66 -19.40 11.35
CA ILE A 46 5.23 -18.25 10.65
C ILE A 46 4.49 -18.11 9.33
N LEU A 47 3.84 -16.97 9.13
CA LEU A 47 3.26 -16.56 7.87
C LEU A 47 4.27 -15.71 7.11
N ILE A 48 4.58 -16.07 5.86
CA ILE A 48 5.36 -15.20 4.98
C ILE A 48 4.39 -14.24 4.30
N ILE A 49 4.52 -12.95 4.60
CA ILE A 49 3.77 -11.89 3.93
C ILE A 49 4.61 -11.39 2.76
N ASP A 50 4.10 -11.56 1.54
CA ASP A 50 4.76 -11.07 0.33
C ASP A 50 4.91 -9.55 0.36
N GLY A 51 6.06 -9.07 -0.14
CA GLY A 51 6.31 -7.63 -0.16
C GLY A 51 5.37 -6.86 -1.09
N SER A 52 4.88 -7.49 -2.16
CA SER A 52 3.84 -6.92 -3.03
C SER A 52 2.52 -6.74 -2.29
N VAL A 53 2.08 -7.74 -1.51
CA VAL A 53 0.87 -7.65 -0.68
C VAL A 53 1.02 -6.54 0.36
N ARG A 54 2.18 -6.47 1.03
CA ARG A 54 2.46 -5.41 2.01
C ARG A 54 2.43 -4.01 1.40
N GLU A 55 2.95 -3.86 0.19
CA GLU A 55 3.00 -2.58 -0.53
C GLU A 55 1.62 -2.15 -1.05
N ALA A 56 0.80 -3.09 -1.50
CA ALA A 56 -0.55 -2.80 -1.98
C ALA A 56 -1.58 -2.62 -0.85
N ALA A 57 -1.31 -3.11 0.36
CA ALA A 57 -2.28 -3.13 1.46
C ALA A 57 -2.87 -1.76 1.82
N CYS A 58 -2.10 -0.67 1.68
CA CYS A 58 -2.60 0.68 1.98
C CYS A 58 -3.52 1.26 0.90
N GLU A 59 -3.50 0.72 -0.32
CA GLU A 59 -4.32 1.22 -1.43
C GLU A 59 -5.82 1.05 -1.19
N ALA A 60 -6.22 0.09 -0.35
CA ALA A 60 -7.60 -0.10 0.07
C ALA A 60 -8.23 1.15 0.72
N PHE A 61 -7.42 2.09 1.25
CA PHE A 61 -7.91 3.35 1.78
C PHE A 61 -8.17 4.42 0.71
N TYR A 62 -7.61 4.25 -0.49
CA TYR A 62 -7.61 5.24 -1.57
C TYR A 62 -8.39 4.79 -2.81
N GLU A 63 -8.79 3.51 -2.88
CA GLU A 63 -9.79 3.05 -3.84
C GLU A 63 -11.08 3.86 -3.70
N ILE A 64 -11.61 4.27 -4.85
CA ILE A 64 -12.89 4.98 -4.93
C ILE A 64 -13.98 3.91 -4.90
N ASP A 65 -14.81 3.94 -3.86
CA ASP A 65 -15.93 3.01 -3.72
C ASP A 65 -17.17 3.45 -4.53
N GLY A 66 -18.28 2.73 -4.38
CA GLY A 66 -19.54 3.04 -5.06
C GLY A 66 -20.12 4.42 -4.71
N ASP A 67 -19.71 5.00 -3.57
CA ASP A 67 -20.13 6.32 -3.11
C ASP A 67 -19.17 7.43 -3.58
N MET A 68 -18.15 7.07 -4.37
CA MET A 68 -17.09 7.97 -4.83
C MET A 68 -16.26 8.59 -3.70
N VAL A 69 -16.21 7.93 -2.54
CA VAL A 69 -15.49 8.39 -1.35
C VAL A 69 -14.24 7.54 -1.12
N ASN A 70 -13.16 8.19 -0.68
CA ASN A 70 -11.98 7.54 -0.15
C ASN A 70 -11.35 8.38 0.96
N LEU A 71 -10.27 7.89 1.58
CA LEU A 71 -9.61 8.62 2.67
C LEU A 71 -9.19 10.04 2.27
N ALA A 72 -8.71 10.24 1.04
CA ALA A 72 -8.29 11.56 0.56
C ALA A 72 -9.49 12.51 0.42
N THR A 73 -10.62 12.07 -0.14
CA THR A 73 -11.81 12.91 -0.26
C THR A 73 -12.39 13.26 1.11
N MET A 74 -12.43 12.30 2.04
CA MET A 74 -12.88 12.55 3.42
C MET A 74 -12.04 13.62 4.13
N VAL A 75 -10.71 13.57 3.95
CA VAL A 75 -9.81 14.59 4.51
C VAL A 75 -10.07 15.96 3.87
N LEU A 76 -10.23 16.00 2.54
CA LEU A 76 -10.56 17.25 1.84
C LEU A 76 -11.88 17.83 2.33
N ASP A 77 -12.91 17.01 2.49
CA ASP A 77 -14.22 17.45 3.00
C ASP A 77 -14.10 18.00 4.42
N ALA A 78 -13.37 17.32 5.31
CA ALA A 78 -13.18 17.77 6.69
C ALA A 78 -12.42 19.11 6.78
N VAL A 79 -11.51 19.39 5.84
CA VAL A 79 -10.74 20.65 5.80
C VAL A 79 -11.51 21.76 5.07
N ALA A 80 -12.24 21.43 4.01
CA ALA A 80 -12.98 22.38 3.18
C ALA A 80 -14.30 22.85 3.82
N GLN A 81 -14.79 22.15 4.85
CA GLN A 81 -15.90 22.62 5.67
C GLN A 81 -15.51 23.88 6.47
N VAL A 82 -15.67 25.04 5.83
CA VAL A 82 -15.91 26.35 6.43
C VAL A 82 -17.40 26.66 6.37
#